data_AF-A0A836S6D2-F1
#
_entry.id   AF-A0A836S6D2-F1
#
_cell.length_a   1.000
_cell.length_b   1.000
_cell.length_c   1.000
_cell.angle_alpha   90.00
_cell.angle_beta   90.00
_cell.angle_gamma   90.00
#
_symmetry.space_group_name_H-M   'P 1'
#
loop_
_entity.id
_entity.type
_entity.pdbx_description
1 polymer ?
#
loop_
_entity_poly.entity_id
_entity_poly.type
_entity_poly.pdbx_seq_one_letter_code
_entity_poly.pdbx_strand_id
1 'polypeptide(L)'
;MNPLIQKIKINQYYTRSINLQRDANSEQTVATYIPTTQTLHTLRHIASTFEAEDIPRALALTGPYGSGKSLFSLFFYHLLSQPNAPIHKKALAILKKSDVDLAKHYQKKLANSMGYCRILLTGSPAPLGQCLLQAIYQGAQTFWQGKQPPLSKNSNQPAKRKILR
;
A
#
# COMPACT_ATOMS: atom_id res chain seq x y z
N MET A 1 -43.21 11.48 -12.17
CA MET A 1 -41.98 10.66 -12.09
C MET A 1 -40.79 11.61 -12.26
N ASN A 2 -39.92 11.75 -11.25
CA ASN A 2 -38.94 12.84 -11.20
C ASN A 2 -37.67 12.49 -12.01
N PRO A 3 -37.35 13.16 -13.14
CA PRO A 3 -36.31 12.74 -14.09
C PRO A 3 -34.88 12.78 -13.52
N LEU A 4 -34.65 13.54 -12.46
CA LEU A 4 -33.35 13.64 -11.79
C LEU A 4 -32.92 12.33 -11.12
N ILE A 5 -33.88 11.53 -10.64
CA ILE A 5 -33.57 10.28 -9.93
C ILE A 5 -32.99 9.21 -10.86
N GLN A 6 -33.25 9.32 -12.17
CA GLN A 6 -32.67 8.41 -13.19
C GLN A 6 -31.22 8.77 -13.55
N LYS A 7 -30.76 9.97 -13.19
CA LYS A 7 -29.39 10.44 -13.43
C LYS A 7 -28.46 10.26 -12.23
N ILE A 8 -29.02 10.02 -11.04
CA ILE A 8 -28.25 9.79 -9.82
C ILE A 8 -28.13 8.28 -9.60
N LYS A 9 -26.93 7.74 -9.79
CA LYS A 9 -26.62 6.34 -9.48
C LYS A 9 -25.72 6.30 -8.24
N ILE A 10 -26.17 5.58 -7.21
CA ILE A 10 -25.37 5.35 -6.01
C ILE A 10 -24.37 4.23 -6.32
N ASN A 11 -23.10 4.51 -6.13
CA ASN A 11 -22.08 3.48 -6.18
C ASN A 11 -22.10 2.67 -4.87
N GLN A 12 -22.66 1.46 -4.92
CA GLN A 12 -22.83 0.57 -3.77
C GLN A 12 -21.52 0.07 -3.17
N TYR A 13 -20.37 0.24 -3.84
CA TYR A 13 -19.08 -0.22 -3.32
C TYR A 13 -18.62 0.55 -2.08
N TYR A 14 -19.15 1.74 -1.81
CA TYR A 14 -18.78 2.55 -0.65
C TYR A 14 -19.67 2.35 0.58
N THR A 15 -20.68 1.47 0.53
CA THR A 15 -21.62 1.27 1.65
C THR A 15 -21.15 0.21 2.65
N ARG A 16 -20.16 -0.62 2.28
CA ARG A 16 -19.56 -1.63 3.15
C ARG A 16 -18.23 -1.15 3.73
N SER A 17 -17.95 -1.55 4.97
CA SER A 17 -16.64 -1.35 5.58
C SER A 17 -15.56 -2.14 4.84
N ILE A 18 -14.39 -1.51 4.68
CA ILE A 18 -13.20 -2.13 4.09
C ILE A 18 -12.40 -2.86 5.16
N ASN A 19 -12.15 -4.15 4.95
CA ASN A 19 -11.20 -4.93 5.73
C ASN A 19 -9.91 -5.10 4.94
N LEU A 20 -8.79 -4.59 5.47
CA LEU A 20 -7.52 -4.53 4.73
C LEU A 20 -7.00 -5.90 4.30
N GLN A 21 -7.08 -6.92 5.16
CA GLN A 21 -6.54 -8.25 4.85
C GLN A 21 -7.45 -9.01 3.87
N ARG A 22 -8.77 -8.98 4.11
CA ARG A 22 -9.75 -9.65 3.25
C ARG A 22 -9.83 -9.02 1.87
N ASP A 23 -9.82 -7.69 1.81
CA ASP A 23 -10.03 -6.94 0.57
C ASP A 23 -8.70 -6.64 -0.16
N ALA A 24 -7.56 -7.16 0.35
CA ALA A 24 -6.20 -6.94 -0.16
C ALA A 24 -5.97 -7.34 -1.62
N ASN A 25 -6.77 -8.27 -2.15
CA ASN A 25 -6.63 -8.79 -3.52
C ASN A 25 -7.80 -8.38 -4.42
N SER A 26 -8.68 -7.50 -3.95
CA SER A 26 -9.85 -7.06 -4.69
C SER A 26 -9.49 -5.98 -5.70
N GLU A 27 -9.30 -6.37 -6.97
CA GLU A 27 -9.11 -5.40 -8.06
C GLU A 27 -10.26 -4.41 -8.17
N GLN A 28 -11.48 -4.85 -7.86
CA GLN A 28 -12.69 -4.02 -7.89
C GLN A 28 -12.61 -2.90 -6.85
N THR A 29 -12.06 -3.17 -5.66
CA THR A 29 -11.90 -2.18 -4.58
C THR A 29 -10.93 -1.07 -4.98
N VAL A 30 -9.87 -1.41 -5.73
CA VAL A 30 -8.94 -0.39 -6.27
C VAL A 30 -9.59 0.39 -7.39
N ALA A 31 -10.30 -0.28 -8.30
CA ALA A 31 -10.92 0.35 -9.46
C ALA A 31 -11.95 1.41 -9.10
N THR A 32 -12.60 1.28 -7.93
CA THR A 32 -13.55 2.25 -7.41
C THR A 32 -12.91 3.34 -6.56
N TYR A 33 -11.58 3.39 -6.41
CA TYR A 33 -10.98 4.45 -5.61
C TYR A 33 -11.13 5.83 -6.27
N ILE A 34 -11.58 6.82 -5.50
CA ILE A 34 -11.68 8.22 -5.92
C ILE A 34 -10.68 9.03 -5.07
N PRO A 35 -9.54 9.46 -5.65
CA PRO A 35 -8.59 10.31 -4.93
C PRO A 35 -9.24 11.64 -4.52
N THR A 36 -9.08 12.00 -3.25
CA THR A 36 -9.50 13.30 -2.70
C THR A 36 -8.32 14.25 -2.57
N THR A 37 -8.56 15.55 -2.38
CA THR A 37 -7.48 16.53 -2.15
C THR A 37 -6.58 16.13 -0.97
N GLN A 38 -7.17 15.64 0.12
CA GLN A 38 -6.40 15.14 1.27
C GLN A 38 -5.54 13.94 0.91
N THR A 39 -6.07 13.01 0.11
CA THR A 39 -5.31 11.86 -0.39
C THR A 39 -4.09 12.30 -1.18
N LEU A 40 -4.27 13.24 -2.12
CA LEU A 40 -3.20 13.73 -2.97
C LEU A 40 -2.11 14.43 -2.13
N HIS A 41 -2.51 15.22 -1.13
CA HIS A 41 -1.58 15.83 -0.19
C HIS A 41 -0.78 14.78 0.58
N THR A 42 -1.44 13.75 1.11
CA THR A 42 -0.79 12.63 1.82
C THR A 42 0.18 11.87 0.91
N LEU A 43 -0.21 11.56 -0.33
CA LEU A 43 0.66 10.89 -1.30
C LEU A 43 1.86 11.76 -1.67
N ARG A 44 1.68 13.08 -1.83
CA ARG A 44 2.79 13.98 -2.13
C ARG A 44 3.79 14.05 -0.99
N HIS A 45 3.31 14.13 0.25
CA HIS A 45 4.18 14.05 1.44
C HIS A 45 4.93 12.72 1.51
N ILE A 46 4.26 11.58 1.28
CA ILE A 46 4.94 10.28 1.23
C ILE A 46 5.99 10.27 0.12
N ALA A 47 5.67 10.77 -1.07
CA ALA A 47 6.58 10.80 -2.20
C ALA A 47 7.84 11.64 -1.92
N SER A 48 7.72 12.77 -1.21
CA SER A 48 8.90 13.57 -0.84
C SER A 48 9.84 12.86 0.15
N THR A 49 9.34 11.89 0.92
CA THR A 49 10.20 11.08 1.82
C THR A 49 11.05 10.03 1.10
N PHE A 50 10.79 9.77 -0.19
CA PHE A 50 11.53 8.74 -0.95
C PHE A 50 12.93 9.16 -1.37
N GLU A 51 13.24 10.45 -1.38
CA GLU A 51 14.51 11.00 -1.88
C GLU A 51 15.50 11.32 -0.75
N ALA A 52 15.05 11.37 0.49
CA ALA A 52 15.91 11.70 1.63
C ALA A 52 16.28 10.44 2.45
N GLU A 53 17.54 10.38 2.86
CA GLU A 53 18.07 9.26 3.66
C GLU A 53 17.60 9.33 5.12
N ASP A 54 17.59 10.54 5.72
CA ASP A 54 17.35 10.74 7.16
C ASP A 54 16.02 11.42 7.49
N ILE A 55 14.92 10.99 6.85
CA ILE A 55 13.58 11.50 7.17
C ILE A 55 12.72 10.40 7.82
N PRO A 56 11.97 10.68 8.90
CA PRO A 56 11.01 9.73 9.46
C PRO A 56 9.95 9.34 8.42
N ARG A 57 9.81 8.03 8.17
CA ARG A 57 8.87 7.46 7.18
C ARG A 57 7.61 6.84 7.80
N ALA A 58 7.49 6.87 9.13
CA ALA A 58 6.29 6.43 9.83
C ALA A 58 5.20 7.49 9.73
N LEU A 59 3.99 7.10 9.32
CA LEU A 59 2.85 7.99 9.15
C LEU A 59 1.63 7.41 9.84
N ALA A 60 0.93 8.24 10.62
CA ALA A 60 -0.39 7.94 11.15
C ALA A 60 -1.46 8.67 10.32
N LEU A 61 -2.42 7.92 9.78
CA LEU A 61 -3.56 8.49 9.07
C LEU A 61 -4.80 8.47 9.98
N THR A 62 -5.23 9.65 10.43
CA THR A 62 -6.38 9.82 11.33
C THR A 62 -7.54 10.52 10.61
N GLY A 63 -8.77 10.33 11.11
CA GLY A 63 -9.98 10.92 10.53
C GLY A 63 -11.25 10.18 10.94
N PRO A 64 -12.44 10.76 10.73
CA PRO A 64 -13.72 10.19 11.19
C PRO A 64 -14.03 8.85 10.51
N TYR A 65 -14.92 8.06 11.12
CA TYR A 65 -15.38 6.82 10.50
C TYR A 65 -15.97 7.10 9.10
N GLY A 66 -15.71 6.21 8.15
CA GLY A 66 -16.17 6.39 6.76
C GLY A 66 -15.34 7.36 5.91
N SER A 67 -14.30 8.03 6.45
CA SER A 67 -13.46 8.96 5.68
C SER A 67 -12.53 8.31 4.64
N GLY A 68 -12.65 7.01 4.40
CA GLY A 68 -11.89 6.30 3.36
C GLY A 68 -10.44 5.94 3.73
N LYS A 69 -10.02 6.05 5.00
CA LYS A 69 -8.62 5.71 5.44
C LYS A 69 -8.19 4.31 5.03
N SER A 70 -8.99 3.30 5.34
CA SER A 70 -8.68 1.90 4.98
C SER A 70 -8.65 1.69 3.48
N LEU A 71 -9.53 2.39 2.74
CA LEU A 71 -9.55 2.31 1.27
C LEU A 71 -8.31 2.99 0.66
N PHE A 72 -7.89 4.13 1.21
CA PHE A 72 -6.61 4.77 0.88
C PHE A 72 -5.44 3.81 1.11
N SER A 73 -5.39 3.13 2.26
CA SER A 73 -4.31 2.18 2.55
C SER A 73 -4.26 1.04 1.54
N LEU A 74 -5.41 0.52 1.09
CA LEU A 74 -5.46 -0.48 0.00
C LEU A 74 -5.00 0.11 -1.32
N PHE A 75 -5.50 1.29 -1.70
CA PHE A 75 -5.06 1.96 -2.92
C PHE A 75 -3.54 2.17 -2.93
N PHE A 76 -2.98 2.69 -1.84
CA PHE A 76 -1.55 2.90 -1.66
C PHE A 76 -0.77 1.57 -1.67
N TYR A 77 -1.29 0.54 -1.01
CA TYR A 77 -0.74 -0.82 -1.05
C TYR A 77 -0.64 -1.33 -2.50
N HIS A 78 -1.62 -1.07 -3.36
CA HIS A 78 -1.54 -1.48 -4.76
C HIS A 78 -0.67 -0.56 -5.62
N LEU A 79 -0.63 0.74 -5.32
CA LEU A 79 0.26 1.70 -5.97
C LEU A 79 1.74 1.32 -5.79
N LEU A 80 2.11 0.75 -4.65
CA LEU A 80 3.46 0.28 -4.36
C LEU A 80 3.78 -1.15 -4.85
N SER A 81 2.84 -1.81 -5.53
CA SER A 81 3.08 -3.17 -6.07
C SER A 81 3.98 -3.16 -7.32
N GLN A 82 4.31 -4.35 -7.84
CA GLN A 82 5.19 -4.49 -9.00
C GLN A 82 4.71 -3.63 -10.19
N PRO A 83 5.58 -2.87 -10.87
CA PRO A 83 5.21 -1.99 -11.99
C PRO A 83 4.44 -2.70 -13.11
N ASN A 84 4.74 -3.98 -13.33
CA ASN A 84 4.12 -4.78 -14.37
C ASN A 84 2.76 -5.38 -13.96
N ALA A 85 2.41 -5.36 -12.68
CA ALA A 85 1.16 -5.93 -12.18
C ALA A 85 -0.06 -5.16 -12.72
N PRO A 86 -1.12 -5.86 -13.18
CA PRO A 86 -2.35 -5.20 -13.65
C PRO A 86 -2.94 -4.24 -12.62
N ILE A 87 -2.92 -4.61 -11.35
CA ILE A 87 -3.47 -3.80 -10.26
C ILE A 87 -2.65 -2.52 -10.00
N HIS A 88 -1.33 -2.56 -10.16
CA HIS A 88 -0.47 -1.37 -10.13
C HIS A 88 -0.84 -0.41 -11.25
N LYS A 89 -0.93 -0.91 -12.48
CA LYS A 89 -1.27 -0.10 -13.66
C LYS A 89 -2.63 0.59 -13.51
N LYS A 90 -3.62 -0.12 -12.94
CA LYS A 90 -4.93 0.46 -12.60
C LYS A 90 -4.82 1.56 -11.55
N ALA A 91 -4.14 1.30 -10.43
CA ALA A 91 -3.94 2.30 -9.37
C ALA A 91 -3.20 3.55 -9.89
N LEU A 92 -2.16 3.35 -10.70
CA LEU A 92 -1.39 4.43 -11.32
C LEU A 92 -2.24 5.23 -12.32
N ALA A 93 -3.11 4.57 -13.10
CA ALA A 93 -4.03 5.25 -14.01
C ALA A 93 -5.05 6.12 -13.25
N ILE A 94 -5.55 5.65 -12.10
CA ILE A 94 -6.42 6.45 -11.22
C ILE A 94 -5.66 7.67 -10.71
N LEU A 95 -4.44 7.49 -10.20
CA LEU A 95 -3.62 8.61 -9.73
C LEU A 95 -3.34 9.61 -10.84
N LYS A 96 -2.98 9.14 -12.04
CA LYS A 96 -2.66 9.98 -13.21
C LYS A 96 -3.85 10.83 -13.66
N LYS A 97 -5.09 10.35 -13.51
CA LYS A 97 -6.29 11.14 -13.80
C LYS A 97 -6.47 12.32 -12.85
N SER A 98 -5.97 12.21 -11.61
CA SER A 98 -6.10 13.24 -10.59
C SER A 98 -4.87 14.15 -10.50
N ASP A 99 -3.67 13.61 -10.68
CA ASP A 99 -2.40 14.34 -10.63
C ASP A 99 -1.34 13.60 -11.46
N VAL A 100 -1.03 14.16 -12.64
CA VAL A 100 -0.10 13.55 -13.61
C VAL A 100 1.34 13.54 -13.08
N ASP A 101 1.77 14.61 -12.41
CA ASP A 101 3.16 14.76 -11.99
C ASP A 101 3.45 13.88 -10.76
N LEU A 102 2.49 13.78 -9.84
CA LEU A 102 2.56 12.84 -8.74
C LEU A 102 2.59 11.38 -9.25
N ALA A 103 1.78 11.04 -10.25
CA ALA A 103 1.82 9.71 -10.85
C ALA A 103 3.19 9.41 -11.49
N LYS A 104 3.77 10.36 -12.21
CA LYS A 104 5.13 10.22 -12.77
C LYS A 104 6.17 10.01 -11.67
N HIS A 105 6.06 10.69 -10.54
CA HIS A 105 6.98 10.53 -9.43
C HIS A 105 6.97 9.09 -8.89
N TYR A 106 5.78 8.55 -8.58
CA TYR A 106 5.66 7.14 -8.17
C TYR A 106 6.14 6.17 -9.26
N GLN A 107 5.79 6.41 -10.52
CA GLN A 107 6.24 5.58 -11.63
C GLN A 107 7.77 5.56 -11.76
N LYS A 108 8.42 6.72 -11.67
CA LYS A 108 9.88 6.85 -11.72
C LYS A 108 10.53 6.14 -10.53
N LYS A 109 9.96 6.28 -9.32
CA LYS A 109 10.51 5.63 -8.12
C LYS A 109 10.46 4.11 -8.20
N LEU A 110 9.39 3.56 -8.76
CA LEU A 110 9.23 2.13 -8.93
C LEU A 110 9.86 1.59 -10.23
N ALA A 111 10.35 2.46 -11.12
CA ALA A 111 10.97 2.04 -12.37
C ALA A 111 12.12 1.06 -12.11
N ASN A 112 12.19 0.00 -12.91
CA ASN A 112 13.20 -1.06 -12.82
C ASN A 112 13.29 -1.79 -11.46
N SER A 113 12.28 -1.65 -10.60
CA SER A 113 12.18 -2.36 -9.33
C SER A 113 11.11 -3.45 -9.36
N MET A 114 11.14 -4.35 -8.38
CA MET A 114 10.05 -5.29 -8.11
C MET A 114 8.90 -4.64 -7.30
N GLY A 115 8.85 -3.31 -7.23
CA GLY A 115 8.00 -2.60 -6.28
C GLY A 115 8.51 -2.76 -4.84
N TYR A 116 7.63 -2.52 -3.87
CA TYR A 116 7.95 -2.67 -2.46
C TYR A 116 7.53 -4.05 -1.92
N CYS A 117 8.24 -4.53 -0.90
CA CYS A 117 7.74 -5.61 -0.06
C CYS A 117 6.66 -5.03 0.86
N ARG A 118 5.41 -5.39 0.58
CA ARG A 118 4.25 -4.81 1.24
C ARG A 118 3.70 -5.79 2.25
N ILE A 119 3.35 -5.29 3.43
CA ILE A 119 2.84 -6.08 4.54
C ILE A 119 1.53 -5.45 5.01
N LEU A 120 0.50 -6.28 5.19
CA LEU A 120 -0.80 -5.85 5.73
C LEU A 120 -1.00 -6.47 7.11
N LEU A 121 -1.16 -5.61 8.10
CA LEU A 121 -1.39 -5.98 9.48
C LEU A 121 -2.62 -5.26 10.00
N THR A 122 -3.54 -6.00 10.61
CA THR A 122 -4.70 -5.47 11.32
C THR A 122 -4.62 -5.88 12.79
N GLY A 123 -5.24 -5.08 13.67
CA GLY A 123 -5.30 -5.40 15.10
C GLY A 123 -5.90 -6.79 15.33
N SER A 124 -5.28 -7.55 16.23
CA SER A 124 -5.66 -8.91 16.60
C SER A 124 -5.47 -9.09 18.12
N PRO A 125 -6.21 -10.00 18.78
CA PRO A 125 -5.96 -10.36 20.18
C PRO A 125 -4.60 -11.04 20.42
N ALA A 126 -3.93 -11.52 19.37
CA ALA A 126 -2.65 -12.20 19.47
C ALA A 126 -1.46 -11.22 19.71
N PRO A 127 -0.32 -11.68 20.26
CA PRO A 127 0.84 -10.84 20.50
C PRO A 127 1.35 -10.16 19.23
N LEU A 128 1.56 -8.83 19.28
CA LEU A 128 1.99 -8.02 18.13
C LEU A 128 3.22 -8.58 17.43
N GLY A 129 4.23 -9.02 18.19
CA GLY A 129 5.46 -9.58 17.64
C GLY A 129 5.21 -10.81 16.75
N GLN A 130 4.30 -11.70 17.18
CA GLN A 130 3.94 -12.89 16.40
C GLN A 130 3.16 -12.51 15.14
N CYS A 131 2.19 -11.61 15.25
CA CYS A 131 1.42 -11.15 14.09
C CYS A 131 2.30 -10.42 13.07
N LEU A 132 3.24 -9.59 13.54
CA LEU A 132 4.18 -8.88 12.68
C LEU A 132 5.12 -9.83 11.96
N LEU A 133 5.71 -10.81 12.66
CA LEU A 133 6.57 -11.83 12.05
C LEU A 133 5.83 -12.62 10.98
N GLN A 134 4.59 -13.04 11.28
CA GLN A 134 3.75 -13.75 10.32
C GLN A 134 3.45 -12.90 9.08
N ALA A 135 3.13 -11.61 9.28
CA ALA A 135 2.83 -10.69 8.19
C ALA A 135 4.08 -10.39 7.34
N ILE A 136 5.25 -10.23 7.95
CA ILE A 136 6.53 -10.11 7.25
C ILE A 136 6.81 -11.36 6.42
N TYR A 137 6.65 -12.54 7.00
CA TYR A 137 6.87 -13.83 6.32
C TYR A 137 5.95 -13.97 5.10
N GLN A 138 4.66 -13.72 5.25
CA GLN A 138 3.70 -13.77 4.14
C GLN A 138 3.98 -12.71 3.06
N GLY A 139 4.31 -11.48 3.47
CA GLY A 139 4.69 -10.39 2.56
C GLY A 139 5.94 -10.73 1.76
N ALA A 140 6.96 -11.31 2.42
CA ALA A 140 8.18 -11.78 1.79
C ALA A 140 7.90 -12.89 0.77
N GLN A 141 7.15 -13.93 1.15
CA GLN A 141 6.78 -15.01 0.23
C GLN A 141 6.07 -14.47 -1.02
N THR A 142 5.14 -13.53 -0.83
CA THR A 142 4.39 -12.90 -1.92
C THR A 142 5.26 -12.01 -2.80
N PHE A 143 6.23 -11.30 -2.20
CA PHE A 143 7.12 -10.40 -2.93
C PHE A 143 8.15 -11.17 -3.78
N TRP A 144 8.72 -12.24 -3.22
CA TRP A 144 9.74 -13.04 -3.88
C TRP A 144 9.20 -14.14 -4.79
N GLN A 145 7.97 -14.65 -4.57
CA GLN A 145 7.32 -15.68 -5.41
C GLN A 145 8.25 -16.86 -5.76
N GLY A 146 9.07 -17.32 -4.81
CA GLY A 146 10.05 -18.39 -5.02
C GLY A 146 11.40 -17.97 -5.62
N LYS A 147 11.56 -16.70 -6.02
CA LYS A 147 12.89 -16.14 -6.35
C LYS A 147 13.67 -15.96 -5.05
N GLN A 148 14.94 -16.36 -5.03
CA GLN A 148 15.73 -16.21 -3.83
C GLN A 148 15.86 -14.71 -3.48
N PRO A 149 15.64 -14.31 -2.21
CA PRO A 149 16.08 -13.01 -1.77
C PRO A 149 17.58 -12.88 -2.04
N PRO A 150 18.10 -11.67 -2.27
CA PRO A 150 19.53 -11.45 -2.28
C PRO A 150 20.06 -11.70 -0.86
N LEU A 151 20.21 -12.97 -0.50
CA LEU A 151 20.89 -13.39 0.70
C LEU A 151 22.32 -12.89 0.53
N SER A 152 22.78 -12.03 1.44
CA SER A 152 24.20 -11.74 1.53
C SER A 152 24.90 -13.10 1.65
N LYS A 153 25.91 -13.37 0.82
CA LYS A 153 26.66 -14.64 0.81
C LYS A 153 27.36 -14.95 2.16
N ASN A 154 27.14 -14.16 3.21
CA ASN A 154 27.81 -14.21 4.50
C ASN A 154 26.94 -14.66 5.68
N SER A 155 25.73 -15.21 5.49
CA SER A 155 24.87 -15.62 6.62
C SER A 155 25.27 -16.95 7.29
N ASN A 156 26.36 -17.60 6.88
CA ASN A 156 26.88 -18.83 7.52
C ASN A 156 27.95 -18.58 8.60
N GLN A 157 28.21 -17.34 9.01
CA GLN A 157 29.00 -17.11 10.22
C GLN A 157 28.06 -16.99 11.43
N PRO A 158 28.16 -17.87 12.44
CA PRO A 158 27.42 -17.70 13.67
C PRO A 158 27.82 -16.35 14.27
N ALA A 159 26.84 -15.47 14.43
CA ALA A 159 27.02 -14.18 15.07
C ALA A 159 27.60 -14.42 16.48
N LYS A 160 28.92 -14.20 16.62
CA LYS A 160 29.57 -14.17 17.93
C LYS A 160 28.92 -13.03 18.71
N ARG A 161 28.00 -13.37 19.63
CA ARG A 161 27.48 -12.45 20.63
C ARG A 161 28.67 -11.95 21.46
N LYS A 162 29.20 -10.78 21.11
CA LYS A 162 30.01 -9.99 22.04
C LYS A 162 29.03 -9.43 23.07
N ILE A 163 28.87 -10.17 24.16
CA ILE A 163 28.26 -9.66 25.38
C ILE A 163 29.24 -8.62 25.91
N LEU A 164 28.89 -7.35 25.78
CA LEU A 164 29.56 -6.26 26.47
C LEU A 164 29.23 -6.44 27.96
N ARG A 165 30.28 -6.71 28.77
CA ARG A 165 30.25 -6.52 30.21
C ARG A 165 30.57 -5.08 30.53
#